data_AF-A0A5C5PXJ9-F1
#
_entry.id   AF-A0A5C5PXJ9-F1
#
_cell.length_a   1.000
_cell.length_b   1.000
_cell.length_c   1.000
_cell.angle_alpha   90.00
_cell.angle_beta   90.00
_cell.angle_gamma   90.00
#
_symmetry.space_group_name_H-M   'P 1'
#
loop_
_entity.id
_entity.type
_entity.pdbx_description
1 polymer ?
#
loop_
_entity_poly.entity_id
_entity_poly.type
_entity_poly.pdbx_seq_one_letter_code
_entity_poly.pdbx_strand_id
1 'polypeptide(L)'
;TCPRQWMDDQLRLGQTLCLILDSEGELVARQALLSPHDLERYSCIYSQTPISDLANAGPFIFLIDNPGDARLKPLLDEPERNWGWLASIRHGDLPALTRHWRERLIIGTRPHRALYRFHDNRVLGRALAHIPEEARPEYLGPAISVCYWQGGQWNVAHNPAPGEYPLPADPGWLNVPVSDDRAMAILHSNNYRYLWAKHHEELRRLSQRQDPSTWLTEQLSYAQQWGWTDPE
;
A
#
# COMPACT_ATOMS: atom_id res chain seq x y z
N THR A 1 6.48 -18.87 -1.11
CA THR A 1 6.29 -19.40 0.26
C THR A 1 4.82 -19.41 0.62
N CYS A 2 4.30 -20.40 1.35
CA CYS A 2 2.91 -20.35 1.83
C CYS A 2 2.82 -19.34 2.99
N PRO A 3 1.85 -18.39 3.00
CA PRO A 3 1.73 -17.39 4.07
C PRO A 3 1.47 -18.05 5.43
N ARG A 4 0.77 -19.19 5.46
CA ARG A 4 0.54 -19.96 6.70
C ARG A 4 1.83 -20.54 7.26
N GLN A 5 2.66 -21.13 6.40
CA GLN A 5 3.97 -21.62 6.80
C GLN A 5 4.84 -20.49 7.35
N TRP A 6 4.86 -19.33 6.69
CA TRP A 6 5.59 -18.17 7.19
C TRP A 6 5.08 -17.74 8.58
N MET A 7 3.76 -17.66 8.78
CA MET A 7 3.18 -17.33 10.10
C MET A 7 3.63 -18.31 11.18
N ASP A 8 3.54 -19.61 10.91
CA ASP A 8 3.96 -20.65 11.84
C ASP A 8 5.46 -20.55 12.16
N ASP A 9 6.29 -20.22 11.16
CA ASP A 9 7.73 -20.03 11.33
C ASP A 9 8.04 -18.84 12.25
N GLN A 10 7.38 -17.69 12.04
CA GLN A 10 7.59 -16.50 12.89
C GLN A 10 7.13 -16.74 14.33
N LEU A 11 6.01 -17.44 14.55
CA LEU A 11 5.55 -17.78 15.89
C LEU A 11 6.51 -18.74 16.62
N ARG A 12 7.10 -19.71 15.91
CA ARG A 12 8.13 -20.59 16.50
C ARG A 12 9.39 -19.81 16.91
N LEU A 13 9.65 -18.68 16.27
CA LEU A 13 10.72 -17.75 16.65
C LEU A 13 10.33 -16.80 17.80
N GLY A 14 9.14 -16.99 18.40
CA GLY A 14 8.65 -16.17 19.51
C GLY A 14 8.22 -14.76 19.12
N GLN A 15 7.95 -14.53 17.83
CA GLN A 15 7.56 -13.22 17.32
C GLN A 15 6.04 -13.04 17.37
N THR A 16 5.61 -11.78 17.39
CA THR A 16 4.20 -11.43 17.29
C THR A 16 3.85 -11.13 15.83
N LEU A 17 2.73 -11.68 15.36
CA LEU A 17 2.25 -11.46 14.01
C LEU A 17 1.31 -10.27 13.95
N CYS A 18 1.39 -9.51 12.86
CA CYS A 18 0.54 -8.38 12.55
C CYS A 18 -0.04 -8.52 11.15
N LEU A 19 -1.29 -8.11 10.99
CA LEU A 19 -1.95 -7.87 9.71
C LEU A 19 -2.04 -6.36 9.48
N ILE A 20 -1.46 -5.88 8.39
CA ILE A 20 -1.64 -4.52 7.89
C ILE A 20 -2.72 -4.60 6.81
N LEU A 21 -3.91 -4.07 7.12
CA LEU A 21 -5.11 -4.15 6.29
C LEU A 21 -5.43 -2.81 5.64
N ASP A 22 -5.51 -2.77 4.31
CA ASP A 22 -6.16 -1.69 3.57
C ASP A 22 -7.69 -1.78 3.77
N SER A 23 -8.20 -1.00 4.72
CA SER A 23 -9.59 -1.12 5.15
C SER A 23 -10.59 -0.53 4.17
N GLU A 24 -10.16 0.27 3.19
CA GLU A 24 -11.05 0.91 2.22
C GLU A 24 -11.80 -0.14 1.38
N GLY A 25 -11.10 -1.20 0.96
CA GLY A 25 -11.67 -2.33 0.21
C GLY A 25 -12.14 -3.51 1.07
N GLU A 26 -11.80 -3.52 2.35
CA GLU A 26 -11.87 -4.72 3.21
C GLU A 26 -12.72 -4.53 4.46
N LEU A 27 -13.81 -3.77 4.34
CA LEU A 27 -14.71 -3.44 5.45
C LEU A 27 -15.24 -4.67 6.20
N VAL A 28 -15.58 -5.74 5.48
CA VAL A 28 -16.08 -6.99 6.07
C VAL A 28 -15.00 -7.67 6.91
N ALA A 29 -13.78 -7.79 6.37
CA ALA A 29 -12.65 -8.37 7.09
C ALA A 29 -12.29 -7.53 8.32
N ARG A 30 -12.25 -6.19 8.16
CA ARG A 30 -12.04 -5.27 9.28
C ARG A 30 -13.06 -5.48 10.39
N GLN A 31 -14.35 -5.53 10.07
CA GLN A 31 -15.41 -5.72 11.06
C GLN A 31 -15.30 -7.07 11.77
N ALA A 32 -14.96 -8.14 11.05
CA ALA A 32 -14.75 -9.46 11.66
C ALA A 32 -13.55 -9.48 12.62
N LEU A 33 -12.49 -8.73 12.32
CA LEU A 33 -11.28 -8.65 13.13
C LEU A 33 -11.41 -7.71 14.34
N LEU A 34 -12.23 -6.66 14.23
CA LEU A 34 -12.52 -5.76 15.34
C LEU A 34 -13.29 -6.48 16.46
N SER A 35 -12.60 -6.79 17.55
CA SER A 35 -13.24 -7.18 18.81
C SER A 35 -13.44 -5.93 19.68
N PRO A 36 -14.67 -5.58 20.08
CA PRO A 36 -14.91 -4.41 20.94
C PRO A 36 -14.29 -4.53 22.34
N HIS A 37 -13.83 -5.71 22.73
CA HIS A 37 -13.27 -5.98 24.06
C HIS A 37 -11.74 -5.90 24.11
N ASP A 38 -11.06 -5.58 23.01
CA ASP A 38 -9.62 -5.79 22.88
C ASP A 38 -8.92 -4.65 22.13
N LEU A 39 -9.03 -3.44 22.70
CA LEU A 39 -8.50 -2.21 22.11
C LEU A 39 -6.97 -2.18 21.98
N GLU A 40 -6.25 -3.03 22.70
CA GLU A 40 -4.79 -3.12 22.63
C GLU A 40 -4.30 -3.98 21.44
N ARG A 41 -5.21 -4.69 20.77
CA ARG A 41 -4.87 -5.65 19.70
C ARG A 41 -5.01 -5.11 18.30
N TYR A 42 -5.36 -3.83 18.16
CA TYR A 42 -5.33 -3.18 16.87
C TYR A 42 -4.97 -1.71 16.98
N SER A 43 -4.55 -1.13 15.86
CA SER A 43 -4.27 0.29 15.75
C SER A 43 -4.75 0.83 14.41
N CYS A 44 -5.52 1.91 14.44
CA CYS A 44 -5.85 2.68 13.24
C CYS A 44 -4.69 3.63 12.95
N ILE A 45 -4.04 3.51 11.78
CA ILE A 45 -2.85 4.31 11.50
C ILE A 45 -3.24 5.78 11.31
N TYR A 46 -4.34 6.08 10.62
CA TYR A 46 -4.74 7.46 10.35
C TYR A 46 -5.23 8.19 11.61
N SER A 47 -5.64 7.46 12.64
CA SER A 47 -5.96 8.09 13.92
C SER A 47 -4.70 8.78 14.47
N GLN A 48 -4.88 9.91 15.16
CA GLN A 48 -3.76 10.72 15.68
C GLN A 48 -2.80 11.25 14.59
N THR A 49 -3.30 11.49 13.38
CA THR A 49 -2.58 12.16 12.30
C THR A 49 -3.39 13.35 11.77
N PRO A 50 -2.81 14.25 10.95
CA PRO A 50 -3.56 15.35 10.32
C PRO A 50 -4.71 14.93 9.41
N ILE A 51 -4.87 13.64 9.12
CA ILE A 51 -5.94 13.07 8.29
C ILE A 51 -6.87 12.17 9.11
N SER A 52 -7.00 12.41 10.42
CA SER A 52 -7.86 11.62 11.32
C SER A 52 -9.31 11.54 10.85
N ASP A 53 -9.80 12.52 10.10
CA ASP A 53 -11.15 12.50 9.53
C ASP A 53 -11.35 11.34 8.53
N LEU A 54 -10.25 10.82 7.98
CA LEU A 54 -10.22 9.64 7.10
C LEU A 54 -9.97 8.33 7.85
N ALA A 55 -9.97 8.32 9.20
CA ALA A 55 -9.65 7.12 9.98
C ALA A 55 -10.51 5.90 9.63
N ASN A 56 -11.78 6.12 9.26
CA ASN A 56 -12.68 5.06 8.83
C ASN A 56 -12.33 4.45 7.46
N ALA A 57 -11.52 5.12 6.65
CA ALA A 57 -11.02 4.64 5.37
C ALA A 57 -9.51 4.30 5.42
N GLY A 58 -8.86 4.54 6.55
CA GLY A 58 -7.42 4.33 6.73
C GLY A 58 -7.07 2.88 7.01
N PRO A 59 -5.78 2.51 6.89
CA PRO A 59 -5.30 1.19 7.19
C PRO A 59 -5.29 0.90 8.69
N PHE A 60 -5.49 -0.37 9.01
CA PHE A 60 -5.47 -0.90 10.38
C PHE A 60 -4.34 -1.91 10.52
N ILE A 61 -3.71 -1.93 11.70
CA ILE A 61 -2.81 -2.99 12.12
C ILE A 61 -3.55 -3.85 13.13
N PHE A 62 -3.65 -5.16 12.90
CA PHE A 62 -4.24 -6.12 13.84
C PHE A 62 -3.19 -7.11 14.32
N LEU A 63 -3.16 -7.42 15.61
CA LEU A 63 -2.38 -8.55 16.12
C LEU A 63 -3.04 -9.88 15.74
N ILE A 64 -2.23 -10.84 15.30
CA ILE A 64 -2.67 -12.20 15.00
C ILE A 64 -2.11 -13.14 16.07
N ASP A 65 -3.00 -13.70 16.90
CA ASP A 65 -2.61 -14.68 17.92
C ASP A 65 -2.68 -16.11 17.39
N ASN A 66 -3.53 -16.35 16.39
CA ASN A 66 -3.79 -17.67 15.85
C ASN A 66 -3.74 -17.64 14.31
N PRO A 67 -2.71 -18.21 13.67
CA PRO A 67 -2.63 -18.35 12.21
C PRO A 67 -3.80 -19.15 11.61
N GLY A 68 -4.43 -20.01 12.41
CA GLY A 68 -5.60 -20.81 12.05
C GLY A 68 -6.93 -20.06 12.18
N ASP A 69 -6.93 -18.76 12.49
CA ASP A 69 -8.15 -17.97 12.60
C ASP A 69 -8.93 -17.97 11.28
N ALA A 70 -10.18 -18.41 11.34
CA ALA A 70 -11.07 -18.49 10.19
C ALA A 70 -11.31 -17.12 9.54
N ARG A 71 -11.21 -16.02 10.30
CA ARG A 71 -11.36 -14.65 9.80
C ARG A 71 -10.25 -14.23 8.83
N LEU A 72 -9.08 -14.85 8.92
CA LEU A 72 -7.96 -14.62 8.00
C LEU A 72 -8.10 -15.40 6.70
N LYS A 73 -8.89 -16.48 6.70
CA LYS A 73 -8.98 -17.40 5.55
C LYS A 73 -9.37 -16.68 4.24
N PRO A 74 -10.40 -15.81 4.19
CA PRO A 74 -10.77 -15.12 2.95
C PRO A 74 -9.64 -14.26 2.39
N LEU A 75 -8.89 -13.59 3.27
CA LEU A 75 -7.74 -12.78 2.88
C LEU A 75 -6.62 -13.66 2.28
N LEU A 76 -6.30 -14.77 2.95
CA LEU A 76 -5.22 -15.66 2.50
C LEU A 76 -5.55 -16.43 1.21
N ASP A 77 -6.83 -16.71 0.97
CA ASP A 77 -7.30 -17.41 -0.24
C ASP A 77 -7.41 -16.48 -1.46
N GLU A 78 -7.65 -15.17 -1.25
CA GLU A 78 -7.82 -14.17 -2.32
C GLU A 78 -6.78 -13.02 -2.25
N PRO A 79 -5.48 -13.34 -2.27
CA PRO A 79 -4.42 -12.33 -2.14
C PRO A 79 -4.34 -11.34 -3.30
N GLU A 80 -4.91 -11.67 -4.46
CA GLU A 80 -4.97 -10.81 -5.65
C GLU A 80 -5.78 -9.54 -5.44
N ARG A 81 -6.63 -9.50 -4.39
CA ARG A 81 -7.41 -8.33 -4.00
C ARG A 81 -6.57 -7.19 -3.43
N ASN A 82 -5.30 -7.45 -3.10
CA ASN A 82 -4.37 -6.45 -2.56
C ASN A 82 -4.87 -5.81 -1.26
N TRP A 83 -5.44 -6.63 -0.38
CA TRP A 83 -5.96 -6.22 0.93
C TRP A 83 -4.89 -5.75 1.91
N GLY A 84 -3.62 -5.94 1.58
CA GLY A 84 -2.47 -5.55 2.39
C GLY A 84 -1.47 -6.68 2.58
N TRP A 85 -0.85 -6.76 3.77
CA TRP A 85 0.30 -7.64 4.00
C TRP A 85 0.46 -8.00 5.49
N LEU A 86 1.28 -9.01 5.75
CA LEU A 86 1.58 -9.51 7.09
C LEU A 86 2.97 -9.07 7.53
N ALA A 87 3.13 -8.81 8.82
CA ALA A 87 4.41 -8.49 9.44
C ALA A 87 4.64 -9.36 10.68
N SER A 88 5.89 -9.65 10.99
CA SER A 88 6.30 -10.07 12.32
C SER A 88 7.04 -8.96 13.03
N ILE A 89 6.80 -8.84 14.34
CA ILE A 89 7.42 -7.84 15.22
C ILE A 89 7.84 -8.50 16.53
N ARG A 90 8.62 -7.80 17.36
CA ARG A 90 8.82 -8.24 18.75
C ARG A 90 7.53 -8.05 19.54
N HIS A 91 7.34 -8.86 20.56
CA HIS A 91 6.22 -8.71 21.46
C HIS A 91 6.22 -7.31 22.10
N GLY A 92 5.11 -6.59 21.99
CA GLY A 92 4.95 -5.24 22.52
C GLY A 92 5.33 -4.11 21.55
N ASP A 93 5.87 -4.39 20.36
CA ASP A 93 6.32 -3.36 19.40
C ASP A 93 5.18 -2.75 18.55
N LEU A 94 3.92 -3.13 18.76
CA LEU A 94 2.78 -2.58 18.00
C LEU A 94 2.71 -1.04 18.06
N PRO A 95 2.89 -0.38 19.22
CA PRO A 95 2.91 1.09 19.28
C PRO A 95 4.08 1.69 18.48
N ALA A 96 5.25 1.06 18.50
CA ALA A 96 6.42 1.50 17.73
C ALA A 96 6.17 1.36 16.22
N LEU A 97 5.63 0.21 15.78
CA LEU A 97 5.25 -0.03 14.39
C LEU A 97 4.19 0.97 13.91
N THR A 98 3.19 1.25 14.75
CA THR A 98 2.15 2.23 14.44
C THR A 98 2.75 3.62 14.23
N ARG A 99 3.62 4.06 15.15
CA ARG A 99 4.28 5.38 15.06
C ARG A 99 5.13 5.49 13.80
N HIS A 100 5.93 4.46 13.53
CA HIS A 100 6.78 4.36 12.34
C HIS A 100 6.01 4.62 11.04
N TRP A 101 4.85 3.98 10.89
CA TRP A 101 4.01 4.15 9.70
C TRP A 101 3.27 5.48 9.65
N ARG A 102 2.88 6.06 10.79
CA ARG A 102 2.28 7.39 10.86
C ARG A 102 3.24 8.48 10.39
N GLU A 103 4.51 8.39 10.76
CA GLU A 103 5.54 9.33 10.33
C GLU A 103 5.79 9.28 8.81
N ARG A 104 5.53 8.14 8.18
CA ARG A 104 5.73 7.90 6.73
C ARG A 104 4.47 8.10 5.89
N LEU A 105 3.35 8.46 6.52
CA LEU A 105 2.04 8.49 5.88
C LEU A 105 1.86 9.66 4.91
N ILE A 106 2.35 10.83 5.29
CA ILE A 106 2.20 12.06 4.51
C ILE A 106 3.55 12.38 3.90
N ILE A 107 3.59 12.47 2.57
CA ILE A 107 4.80 12.80 1.82
C ILE A 107 4.65 14.15 1.11
N GLY A 108 5.78 14.74 0.76
CA GLY A 108 5.86 16.05 0.12
C GLY A 108 5.67 17.21 1.10
N THR A 109 5.87 18.41 0.58
CA THR A 109 5.70 19.67 1.31
C THR A 109 4.43 20.38 0.86
N ARG A 110 3.92 21.32 1.65
CA ARG A 110 2.76 22.12 1.21
C ARG A 110 3.15 22.98 -0.01
N PRO A 111 2.27 23.14 -1.01
CA PRO A 111 0.90 22.62 -1.09
C PRO A 111 0.78 21.17 -1.61
N HIS A 112 1.86 20.61 -2.16
CA HIS A 112 1.90 19.30 -2.83
C HIS A 112 2.09 18.12 -1.86
N ARG A 113 1.19 17.97 -0.89
CA ARG A 113 1.19 16.80 0.01
C ARG A 113 0.38 15.65 -0.58
N ALA A 114 0.87 14.43 -0.40
CA ALA A 114 0.17 13.21 -0.82
C ALA A 114 0.18 12.15 0.30
N LEU A 115 -0.72 11.17 0.17
CA LEU A 115 -0.75 9.99 1.04
C LEU A 115 0.10 8.89 0.43
N TYR A 116 1.08 8.42 1.20
CA TYR A 116 1.86 7.26 0.84
C TYR A 116 1.15 5.97 1.27
N ARG A 117 0.61 5.23 0.30
CA ARG A 117 -0.20 4.01 0.52
C ARG A 117 0.67 2.78 0.79
N PHE A 118 1.53 2.79 1.81
CA PHE A 118 2.37 1.64 2.17
C PHE A 118 1.58 0.36 2.54
N HIS A 119 0.30 0.51 2.91
CA HIS A 119 -0.60 -0.61 3.20
C HIS A 119 -1.01 -1.37 1.95
N ASP A 120 -0.94 -0.78 0.76
CA ASP A 120 -1.09 -1.50 -0.51
C ASP A 120 0.17 -2.34 -0.74
N ASN A 121 0.03 -3.67 -0.72
CA ASN A 121 1.12 -4.63 -0.93
C ASN A 121 1.85 -4.44 -2.26
N ARG A 122 1.21 -3.85 -3.27
CA ARG A 122 1.89 -3.54 -4.55
C ARG A 122 2.81 -2.35 -4.39
N VAL A 123 2.47 -1.38 -3.54
CA VAL A 123 3.34 -0.24 -3.21
C VAL A 123 4.50 -0.74 -2.36
N LEU A 124 4.21 -1.50 -1.30
CA LEU A 124 5.21 -2.13 -0.44
C LEU A 124 6.19 -2.99 -1.25
N GLY A 125 5.68 -3.92 -2.06
CA GLY A 125 6.50 -4.84 -2.84
C GLY A 125 7.38 -4.12 -3.86
N ARG A 126 6.88 -3.05 -4.48
CA ARG A 126 7.71 -2.19 -5.35
C ARG A 126 8.83 -1.48 -4.60
N ALA A 127 8.51 -0.91 -3.43
CA ALA A 127 9.52 -0.28 -2.58
C ALA A 127 10.60 -1.30 -2.19
N LEU A 128 10.22 -2.49 -1.71
CA LEU A 128 11.14 -3.54 -1.29
C LEU A 128 11.98 -4.14 -2.41
N ALA A 129 11.46 -4.16 -3.64
CA ALA A 129 12.22 -4.59 -4.81
C ALA A 129 13.21 -3.52 -5.30
N HIS A 130 12.95 -2.25 -4.99
CA HIS A 130 13.77 -1.12 -5.43
C HIS A 130 14.88 -0.76 -4.45
N ILE A 131 14.56 -0.70 -3.15
CA ILE A 131 15.53 -0.34 -2.13
C ILE A 131 16.49 -1.50 -1.85
N PRO A 132 17.79 -1.22 -1.63
CA PRO A 132 18.75 -2.26 -1.25
C PRO A 132 18.44 -2.80 0.15
N GLU A 133 18.95 -3.98 0.50
CA GLU A 133 18.65 -4.64 1.76
C GLU A 133 19.07 -3.81 2.98
N GLU A 134 20.17 -3.08 2.86
CA GLU A 134 20.72 -2.19 3.88
C GLU A 134 19.81 -1.00 4.18
N ALA A 135 18.94 -0.62 3.24
CA ALA A 135 17.96 0.47 3.40
C ALA A 135 16.60 -0.03 3.92
N ARG A 136 16.37 -1.34 3.99
CA ARG A 136 15.12 -1.91 4.52
C ARG A 136 14.82 -1.52 5.97
N PRO A 137 15.80 -1.41 6.90
CA PRO A 137 15.51 -0.99 8.27
C PRO A 137 14.80 0.37 8.34
N GLU A 138 15.23 1.36 7.56
CA GLU A 138 14.59 2.68 7.52
C GLU A 138 13.16 2.65 6.98
N TYR A 139 12.89 1.71 6.07
CA TYR A 139 11.57 1.53 5.47
C TYR A 139 10.61 0.71 6.34
N LEU A 140 11.07 -0.45 6.84
CA LEU A 140 10.26 -1.43 7.57
C LEU A 140 10.20 -1.17 9.08
N GLY A 141 11.16 -0.43 9.63
CA GLY A 141 11.17 -0.04 11.04
C GLY A 141 11.20 -1.24 11.98
N PRO A 142 10.25 -1.35 12.93
CA PRO A 142 10.22 -2.45 13.89
C PRO A 142 9.86 -3.83 13.29
N ALA A 143 9.36 -3.88 12.05
CA ALA A 143 9.02 -5.15 11.41
C ALA A 143 10.28 -6.00 11.18
N ILE A 144 10.25 -7.25 11.65
CA ILE A 144 11.34 -8.23 11.54
C ILE A 144 11.32 -8.91 10.17
N SER A 145 10.14 -9.37 9.76
CA SER A 145 9.89 -9.92 8.43
C SER A 145 8.51 -9.50 7.97
N VAL A 146 8.33 -9.42 6.66
CA VAL A 146 7.03 -9.16 6.04
C VAL A 146 6.72 -10.22 5.00
N CYS A 147 5.45 -10.57 4.89
CA CYS A 147 4.92 -11.52 3.92
C CYS A 147 3.79 -10.84 3.14
N TYR A 148 3.91 -10.79 1.82
CA TYR A 148 3.04 -10.00 0.96
C TYR A 148 2.84 -10.66 -0.40
N TRP A 149 1.68 -10.40 -1.01
CA TRP A 149 1.40 -10.88 -2.36
C TRP A 149 1.95 -9.90 -3.40
N GLN A 150 2.67 -10.41 -4.39
CA GLN A 150 3.07 -9.61 -5.55
C GLN A 150 3.37 -10.52 -6.73
N GLY A 151 2.89 -10.13 -7.91
CA GLY A 151 3.25 -10.81 -9.16
C GLY A 151 2.79 -12.28 -9.22
N GLY A 152 1.61 -12.58 -8.68
CA GLY A 152 1.05 -13.94 -8.71
C GLY A 152 1.64 -14.90 -7.67
N GLN A 153 2.42 -14.40 -6.71
CA GLN A 153 3.01 -15.22 -5.66
C GLN A 153 3.16 -14.48 -4.32
N TRP A 154 3.26 -15.27 -3.27
CA TRP A 154 3.60 -14.82 -1.92
C TRP A 154 5.11 -14.66 -1.78
N ASN A 155 5.53 -13.45 -1.45
CA ASN A 155 6.92 -13.06 -1.23
C ASN A 155 7.16 -12.79 0.25
N VAL A 156 8.42 -12.93 0.66
CA VAL A 156 8.89 -12.62 2.00
C VAL A 156 10.08 -11.68 1.88
N ALA A 157 10.11 -10.64 2.71
CA ALA A 157 11.29 -9.81 2.89
C ALA A 157 11.68 -9.80 4.37
N HIS A 158 12.99 -9.77 4.61
CA HIS A 158 13.56 -9.66 5.95
C HIS A 158 14.11 -8.24 6.15
N ASN A 159 13.98 -7.77 7.39
CA ASN A 159 14.62 -6.57 7.86
C ASN A 159 15.88 -6.98 8.65
N PRO A 160 17.10 -6.65 8.17
CA PRO A 160 18.33 -7.06 8.82
C PRO A 160 18.55 -6.41 10.19
N ALA A 161 17.90 -5.26 10.46
CA ALA A 161 18.03 -4.53 11.71
C ALA A 161 16.67 -3.93 12.15
N PRO A 162 15.77 -4.73 12.74
CA PRO A 162 14.45 -4.24 13.16
C PRO A 162 14.55 -3.30 14.37
N GLY A 163 13.99 -2.10 14.27
CA GLY A 163 14.06 -1.07 15.30
C GLY A 163 13.32 0.23 14.94
N GLU A 164 13.48 1.27 15.76
CA GLU A 164 12.95 2.60 15.46
C GLU A 164 13.94 3.37 14.58
N TYR A 165 13.46 3.87 13.45
CA TYR A 165 14.25 4.66 12.51
C TYR A 165 13.53 5.98 12.19
N PRO A 166 14.22 7.14 12.28
CA PRO A 166 13.62 8.41 11.87
C PRO A 166 13.27 8.36 10.38
N LEU A 167 12.29 9.18 9.97
CA LEU A 167 12.00 9.36 8.55
C LEU A 167 13.21 10.03 7.86
N PRO A 168 13.81 9.43 6.82
CA PRO A 168 14.89 10.05 6.06
C PRO A 168 14.41 11.32 5.35
N ALA A 169 15.34 12.27 5.12
CA ALA A 169 15.02 13.49 4.38
C ALA A 169 14.66 13.21 2.91
N ASP A 170 15.31 12.22 2.29
CA ASP A 170 15.03 11.73 0.95
C ASP A 170 14.83 10.20 1.00
N PRO A 171 13.60 9.74 1.25
CA PRO A 171 13.35 8.31 1.40
C PRO A 171 13.42 7.57 0.06
N GLY A 172 14.39 6.66 -0.08
CA GLY A 172 14.63 5.94 -1.34
C GLY A 172 13.43 5.14 -1.87
N TRP A 173 12.50 4.73 -0.99
CA TRP A 173 11.26 4.06 -1.40
C TRP A 173 10.23 4.97 -2.09
N LEU A 174 10.43 6.29 -2.09
CA LEU A 174 9.62 7.24 -2.85
C LEU A 174 10.15 7.46 -4.27
N ASN A 175 11.42 7.15 -4.51
CA ASN A 175 12.10 7.35 -5.79
C ASN A 175 12.07 6.10 -6.68
N VAL A 176 11.02 5.28 -6.55
CA VAL A 176 10.85 4.07 -7.36
C VAL A 176 10.51 4.47 -8.79
N PRO A 177 11.34 4.11 -9.79
CA PRO A 177 11.05 4.44 -11.18
C PRO A 177 9.76 3.76 -11.63
N VAL A 178 8.86 4.54 -12.23
CA VAL A 178 7.69 4.00 -12.92
C VAL A 178 8.14 3.56 -14.30
N SER A 179 7.88 2.30 -14.68
CA SER A 179 8.16 1.88 -16.06
C SER A 179 7.35 2.72 -17.05
N ASP A 180 7.92 3.03 -18.21
CA ASP A 180 7.28 3.90 -19.20
C ASP A 180 5.87 3.43 -19.58
N ASP A 181 5.69 2.12 -19.77
CA ASP A 181 4.37 1.51 -20.04
C ASP A 181 3.34 1.79 -18.94
N ARG A 182 3.79 1.76 -17.69
CA ARG A 182 2.93 1.99 -16.53
C ARG A 182 2.66 3.48 -16.32
N ALA A 183 3.64 4.34 -16.57
CA ALA A 183 3.47 5.77 -16.58
C ALA A 183 2.41 6.16 -17.62
N MET A 184 2.52 5.58 -18.83
CA MET A 184 1.54 5.76 -19.90
C MET A 184 0.14 5.26 -19.50
N ALA A 185 0.02 4.07 -18.92
CA ALA A 185 -1.27 3.56 -18.46
C ALA A 185 -1.92 4.43 -17.35
N ILE A 186 -1.11 4.97 -16.43
CA ILE A 186 -1.59 5.91 -15.39
C ILE A 186 -2.06 7.21 -16.03
N LEU A 187 -1.26 7.78 -16.93
CA LEU A 187 -1.60 9.00 -17.68
C LEU A 187 -2.91 8.80 -18.45
N HIS A 188 -3.06 7.69 -19.16
CA HIS A 188 -4.28 7.34 -19.88
C HIS A 188 -5.48 7.26 -18.94
N SER A 189 -5.40 6.47 -17.87
CA SER A 189 -6.51 6.30 -16.92
C SER A 189 -6.93 7.62 -16.26
N ASN A 190 -5.97 8.47 -15.89
CA ASN A 190 -6.24 9.74 -15.23
C ASN A 190 -6.87 10.74 -16.21
N ASN A 191 -6.34 10.86 -17.43
CA ASN A 191 -6.91 11.73 -18.47
C ASN A 191 -8.31 11.26 -18.87
N TYR A 192 -8.52 9.95 -19.02
CA TYR A 192 -9.83 9.41 -19.34
C TYR A 192 -10.87 9.74 -18.28
N ARG A 193 -10.52 9.57 -16.99
CA ARG A 193 -11.38 9.97 -15.86
C ARG A 193 -11.64 11.47 -15.82
N TYR A 194 -10.62 12.29 -16.06
CA TYR A 194 -10.76 13.75 -16.13
C TYR A 194 -11.72 14.18 -17.25
N LEU A 195 -11.52 13.64 -18.47
CA LEU A 195 -12.37 13.91 -19.62
C LEU A 195 -13.81 13.47 -19.35
N TRP A 196 -14.01 12.30 -18.73
CA TRP A 196 -15.35 11.88 -18.33
C TRP A 196 -15.99 12.79 -17.28
N ALA A 197 -15.22 13.30 -16.32
CA ALA A 197 -15.73 14.15 -15.26
C ALA A 197 -16.00 15.60 -15.71
N LYS A 198 -15.22 16.13 -16.66
CA LYS A 198 -15.23 17.55 -17.05
C LYS A 198 -15.74 17.81 -18.47
N HIS A 199 -15.61 16.84 -19.37
CA HIS A 199 -15.88 16.97 -20.81
C HIS A 199 -16.73 15.80 -21.34
N HIS A 200 -17.71 15.37 -20.54
CA HIS A 200 -18.50 14.18 -20.84
C HIS A 200 -19.34 14.29 -22.13
N GLU A 201 -19.78 15.49 -22.50
CA GLU A 201 -20.53 15.71 -23.74
C GLU A 201 -19.63 15.58 -24.97
N GLU A 202 -18.44 16.15 -24.92
CA GLU A 202 -17.43 16.04 -25.96
C GLU A 202 -16.97 14.60 -26.12
N LEU A 203 -16.75 13.88 -25.00
CA LEU A 203 -16.39 12.46 -25.04
C LEU A 203 -17.52 11.61 -25.64
N ARG A 204 -18.79 11.94 -25.36
CA ARG A 204 -19.95 11.28 -25.98
C ARG A 204 -20.05 11.58 -27.48
N ARG A 205 -19.72 12.79 -27.94
CA ARG A 205 -19.67 13.11 -29.38
C ARG A 205 -18.51 12.38 -30.06
N LEU A 206 -17.36 12.28 -29.39
CA LEU A 206 -16.20 11.52 -29.86
C LEU A 206 -16.52 10.05 -30.05
N SER A 207 -17.22 9.44 -29.07
CA SER A 207 -17.59 8.02 -29.10
C SER A 207 -18.50 7.64 -30.27
N GLN A 208 -19.18 8.60 -30.89
CA GLN A 208 -19.99 8.37 -32.09
C GLN A 208 -19.13 8.21 -33.36
N ARG A 209 -17.86 8.64 -33.32
CA ARG A 209 -16.93 8.62 -34.46
C ARG A 209 -15.82 7.60 -34.28
N GLN A 210 -15.30 7.47 -33.06
CA GLN A 210 -14.23 6.55 -32.72
C GLN A 210 -14.24 6.21 -31.23
N ASP A 211 -13.64 5.07 -30.88
CA ASP A 211 -13.49 4.67 -29.49
C ASP A 211 -12.66 5.72 -28.69
N PRO A 212 -13.20 6.32 -27.62
CA PRO A 212 -12.51 7.36 -26.88
C PRO A 212 -11.20 6.90 -26.22
N SER A 213 -11.11 5.61 -25.85
CA SER A 213 -9.88 5.06 -25.26
C SER A 213 -8.76 4.99 -26.29
N THR A 214 -9.07 4.55 -27.51
CA THR A 214 -8.15 4.48 -28.65
C THR A 214 -7.66 5.88 -29.03
N TRP A 215 -8.59 6.84 -29.16
CA TRP A 215 -8.23 8.22 -29.44
C TRP A 215 -7.29 8.81 -28.39
N LEU A 216 -7.56 8.57 -27.11
CA LEU A 216 -6.72 9.09 -26.03
C LEU A 216 -5.30 8.49 -26.08
N THR A 217 -5.17 7.21 -26.39
CA THR A 217 -3.85 6.57 -26.60
C THR A 217 -3.06 7.25 -27.71
N GLU A 218 -3.70 7.58 -28.82
CA GLU A 218 -3.07 8.31 -29.93
C GLU A 218 -2.63 9.72 -29.49
N GLN A 219 -3.49 10.47 -28.79
CA GLN A 219 -3.16 11.82 -28.32
C GLN A 219 -1.97 11.81 -27.34
N LEU A 220 -1.95 10.86 -26.41
CA LEU A 220 -0.83 10.73 -25.46
C LEU A 220 0.47 10.33 -26.16
N SER A 221 0.39 9.51 -27.21
CA SER A 221 1.55 9.16 -28.04
C SER A 221 2.11 10.39 -28.79
N TYR A 222 1.24 11.24 -29.35
CA TYR A 222 1.68 12.50 -29.97
C TYR A 222 2.28 13.47 -28.95
N ALA A 223 1.66 13.61 -27.77
CA ALA A 223 2.19 14.47 -26.70
C ALA A 223 3.61 14.04 -26.27
N GLN A 224 3.86 12.73 -26.15
CA GLN A 224 5.20 12.20 -25.89
C GLN A 224 6.19 12.52 -27.02
N GLN A 225 5.79 12.32 -28.28
CA GLN A 225 6.63 12.63 -29.44
C GLN A 225 6.99 14.12 -29.52
N TRP A 226 6.08 15.00 -29.09
CA TRP A 226 6.29 16.45 -29.08
C TRP A 226 6.95 16.97 -27.80
N GLY A 227 7.26 16.09 -26.83
CA GLY A 227 7.87 16.47 -25.56
C GLY A 227 6.96 17.31 -24.65
N TRP A 228 5.66 17.28 -24.87
CA TRP A 228 4.69 18.00 -24.04
C TRP A 228 4.47 17.24 -22.73
N THR A 229 5.12 17.73 -21.68
CA THR A 229 5.14 17.07 -20.35
C THR A 229 4.38 17.85 -19.27
N ASP A 230 4.06 19.13 -19.50
CA ASP A 230 3.32 19.98 -18.57
C ASP A 230 2.11 20.65 -19.26
N PRO A 231 0.98 20.84 -18.56
CA PRO A 231 -0.12 21.67 -19.04
C PRO A 231 0.24 23.16 -18.94
N GLU A 232 -0.14 23.95 -19.95
CA GLU A 232 -0.15 25.43 -19.87
C GLU A 232 -1.17 25.97 -18.86
#